data_AF-A0A951WKZ2-F1
#
_entry.id   AF-A0A951WKZ2-F1
#
_cell.length_a   1.000
_cell.length_b   1.000
_cell.length_c   1.000
_cell.angle_alpha   90.00
_cell.angle_beta   90.00
_cell.angle_gamma   90.00
#
_symmetry.space_group_name_H-M   'P 1'
#
loop_
_entity.id
_entity.type
_entity.pdbx_description
1 polymer ?
#
loop_
_entity_poly.entity_id
_entity_poly.type
_entity_poly.pdbx_seq_one_letter_code
_entity_poly.pdbx_strand_id
1 'polypeptide(L)'
;MNIKNDPQDVSESELQSFILELAEALLVSGCSSHRLEYRIQKICESLNLYCQLIVYPSAIHMQLENRQTRTLDFYLLRIKSIGLNLGKLHDLSDLAHAVASKTISITQAQMRLDMIQEAKFPYPAWAQALGYFCVSALFFRLLQGNLWDSMAAGVLSLGVFFMEKLSSRGVHSSFLSNFFCASIATTMALGYASINPKVPLSQLILAGLIVLVPGLALTNALAELSHRQLVSGTARLMESLLILVYIAFGVYLPLSLSGVWK
;
A
#
# COMPACT_ATOMS: atom_id res chain seq x y z
N MET A 1 40.83 15.72 -15.54
CA MET A 1 39.73 15.84 -14.55
C MET A 1 38.44 16.12 -15.30
N ASN A 2 37.84 15.07 -15.88
CA ASN A 2 36.44 15.02 -16.30
C ASN A 2 36.13 13.55 -16.61
N ILE A 3 35.83 12.77 -15.57
CA ILE A 3 35.41 11.37 -15.73
C ILE A 3 33.92 11.42 -16.07
N LYS A 4 33.63 11.55 -17.37
CA LYS A 4 32.37 11.05 -17.91
C LYS A 4 32.46 9.52 -17.79
N ASN A 5 31.89 8.96 -16.73
CA ASN A 5 31.58 7.52 -16.72
C ASN A 5 30.50 7.30 -17.78
N ASP A 6 30.93 6.75 -18.91
CA ASP A 6 30.04 6.20 -19.92
C ASP A 6 29.13 5.14 -19.25
N PRO A 7 27.82 5.05 -19.54
CA PRO A 7 26.97 3.97 -19.07
C PRO A 7 27.37 2.55 -19.56
N GLN A 8 28.59 2.36 -20.06
CA GLN A 8 29.11 1.12 -20.64
C GLN A 8 30.04 0.32 -19.71
N ASP A 9 30.40 0.82 -18.53
CA ASP A 9 31.32 0.14 -17.58
C ASP A 9 30.60 -0.65 -16.46
N VAL A 10 29.29 -0.83 -16.59
CA VAL A 10 28.46 -1.62 -15.66
C VAL A 10 28.20 -2.97 -16.31
N SER A 11 28.40 -4.06 -15.57
CA SER A 11 28.14 -5.40 -16.09
C SER A 11 26.68 -5.52 -16.50
N GLU A 12 26.39 -6.13 -17.65
CA GLU A 12 25.01 -6.30 -18.14
C GLU A 12 24.13 -7.02 -17.11
N SER A 13 24.73 -7.94 -16.34
CA SER A 13 24.11 -8.60 -15.18
C SER A 13 23.71 -7.64 -14.05
N GLU A 14 24.54 -6.62 -13.76
CA GLU A 14 24.22 -5.61 -12.73
C GLU A 14 23.05 -4.74 -13.17
N LEU A 15 23.00 -4.39 -14.46
CA LEU A 15 21.89 -3.62 -15.01
C LEU A 15 20.57 -4.39 -14.98
N GLN A 16 20.58 -5.66 -15.38
CA GLN A 16 19.40 -6.52 -15.32
C GLN A 16 18.93 -6.71 -13.88
N SER A 17 19.87 -6.94 -12.94
CA SER A 17 19.57 -7.07 -11.51
C SER A 17 18.91 -5.80 -10.95
N PHE A 18 19.45 -4.62 -11.27
CA PHE A 18 18.85 -3.34 -10.88
C PHE A 18 17.40 -3.19 -11.38
N ILE A 19 17.12 -3.54 -12.64
CA ILE A 19 15.77 -3.44 -13.23
C ILE A 19 14.80 -4.37 -12.51
N LEU A 20 15.23 -5.60 -12.21
CA LEU A 20 14.41 -6.58 -11.49
C LEU A 20 14.10 -6.13 -10.06
N GLU A 21 15.11 -5.65 -9.33
CA GLU A 21 14.95 -5.14 -7.96
C GLU A 21 14.07 -3.88 -7.92
N LEU A 22 14.24 -2.96 -8.88
CA LEU A 22 13.39 -1.78 -8.99
C LEU A 22 11.94 -2.16 -9.28
N ALA A 23 11.72 -3.14 -10.16
CA ALA A 23 10.37 -3.61 -10.49
C ALA A 23 9.70 -4.26 -9.27
N GLU A 24 10.42 -5.11 -8.54
CA GLU A 24 9.95 -5.70 -7.29
C GLU A 24 9.64 -4.63 -6.25
N ALA A 25 10.57 -3.70 -6.00
CA ALA A 25 10.41 -2.65 -5.00
C ALA A 25 9.21 -1.72 -5.29
N LEU A 26 9.00 -1.37 -6.56
CA LEU A 26 7.84 -0.58 -6.99
C LEU A 26 6.53 -1.33 -6.72
N LEU A 27 6.47 -2.62 -7.08
CA LEU A 27 5.27 -3.43 -6.86
C LEU A 27 4.97 -3.61 -5.38
N VAL A 28 5.98 -3.98 -4.58
CA VAL A 28 5.88 -4.21 -3.13
C VAL A 28 5.47 -2.92 -2.39
N SER A 29 5.86 -1.75 -2.90
CA SER A 29 5.48 -0.45 -2.32
C SER A 29 4.03 -0.01 -2.65
N GLY A 30 3.33 -0.76 -3.50
CA GLY A 30 1.92 -0.54 -3.83
C GLY A 30 1.66 0.05 -5.22
N CYS A 31 2.65 0.03 -6.13
CA CYS A 31 2.42 0.42 -7.53
C CYS A 31 1.35 -0.48 -8.18
N SER A 32 0.49 0.11 -9.00
CA SER A 32 -0.47 -0.63 -9.82
C SER A 32 0.22 -1.27 -11.03
N SER A 33 -0.22 -2.46 -11.43
CA SER A 33 0.42 -3.29 -12.45
C SER A 33 0.63 -2.54 -13.78
N HIS A 34 -0.38 -1.83 -14.30
CA HIS A 34 -0.27 -1.05 -15.54
C HIS A 34 0.79 0.07 -15.46
N ARG A 35 0.94 0.73 -14.31
CA ARG A 35 1.95 1.78 -14.12
C ARG A 35 3.34 1.19 -14.01
N LEU A 36 3.47 0.03 -13.37
CA LEU A 36 4.73 -0.69 -13.28
C LEU A 36 5.22 -1.10 -14.67
N GLU A 37 4.33 -1.71 -15.46
CA GLU A 37 4.63 -2.10 -16.86
C GLU A 37 5.11 -0.90 -17.67
N TYR A 38 4.34 0.19 -17.67
CA TYR A 38 4.71 1.40 -18.38
C TYR A 38 6.07 1.98 -17.94
N ARG A 39 6.33 2.04 -16.63
CA ARG A 39 7.57 2.62 -16.08
C ARG A 39 8.79 1.79 -16.43
N ILE A 40 8.74 0.48 -16.21
CA ILE A 40 9.88 -0.41 -16.49
C ILE A 40 10.14 -0.45 -17.99
N GLN A 41 9.10 -0.53 -18.82
CA GLN A 41 9.27 -0.47 -20.27
C GLN A 41 9.94 0.84 -20.71
N LYS A 42 9.53 1.99 -20.16
CA LYS A 42 10.16 3.28 -20.45
C LYS A 42 11.63 3.35 -20.03
N ILE A 43 11.99 2.76 -18.90
CA ILE A 43 13.38 2.68 -18.45
C ILE A 43 14.19 1.82 -19.43
N CYS A 44 13.71 0.62 -19.77
CA CYS A 44 14.38 -0.27 -20.72
C CYS A 44 14.56 0.40 -22.09
N GLU A 45 13.52 1.06 -22.61
CA GLU A 45 13.58 1.86 -23.85
C GLU A 45 14.67 2.95 -23.78
N SER A 46 14.74 3.70 -22.67
CA SER A 46 15.75 4.75 -22.49
C SER A 46 17.19 4.21 -22.49
N LEU A 47 17.36 2.97 -22.03
CA LEU A 47 18.63 2.24 -21.99
C LEU A 47 18.89 1.44 -23.27
N ASN A 48 18.01 1.53 -24.28
CA ASN A 48 18.00 0.78 -25.53
C ASN A 48 17.90 -0.75 -25.35
N LEU A 49 17.30 -1.23 -24.26
CA LEU A 49 17.10 -2.65 -23.98
C LEU A 49 15.70 -3.09 -24.41
N TYR A 50 15.60 -4.20 -25.13
CA TYR A 50 14.32 -4.86 -25.32
C TYR A 50 13.85 -5.50 -24.01
N CYS A 51 12.64 -5.17 -23.59
CA CYS A 51 12.03 -5.70 -22.38
C CYS A 51 10.54 -5.99 -22.62
N GLN A 52 10.10 -7.15 -22.18
CA GLN A 52 8.69 -7.51 -22.13
C GLN A 52 8.36 -7.99 -20.72
N LEU A 53 7.34 -7.41 -20.10
CA LEU A 53 6.98 -7.74 -18.72
C LEU A 53 5.47 -7.90 -18.57
N ILE A 54 5.09 -8.85 -17.73
CA ILE A 54 3.71 -9.11 -17.31
C ILE A 54 3.70 -9.13 -15.79
N VAL A 55 2.81 -8.33 -15.20
CA VAL A 55 2.74 -8.15 -13.75
C VAL A 55 1.48 -8.80 -13.18
N TYR A 56 1.68 -9.70 -12.22
CA TYR A 56 0.65 -10.29 -11.38
C TYR A 56 0.83 -9.81 -9.92
N PRO A 57 -0.22 -9.85 -9.09
CA PRO A 57 -0.09 -9.50 -7.67
C PRO A 57 0.93 -10.35 -6.90
N SER A 58 1.12 -11.60 -7.32
CA SER A 58 2.01 -12.57 -6.65
C SER A 58 3.29 -12.87 -7.44
N ALA A 59 3.46 -12.32 -8.64
CA ALA A 59 4.62 -12.60 -9.48
C ALA A 59 4.88 -11.49 -10.51
N ILE A 60 6.15 -11.26 -10.83
CA ILE A 60 6.56 -10.49 -12.00
C ILE A 60 7.23 -11.45 -12.97
N HIS A 61 6.74 -11.48 -14.20
CA HIS A 61 7.39 -12.20 -15.30
C HIS A 61 8.05 -11.15 -16.19
N MET A 62 9.36 -11.26 -16.38
CA MET A 62 10.13 -10.30 -17.15
C MET A 62 11.05 -11.03 -18.12
N GLN A 63 11.05 -10.58 -19.38
CA GLN A 63 12.03 -10.94 -20.38
C GLN A 63 12.90 -9.71 -20.63
N LEU A 64 14.22 -9.90 -20.55
CA LEU A 64 15.21 -8.88 -20.86
C LEU A 64 16.14 -9.40 -21.94
N GLU A 65 16.43 -8.57 -22.92
CA GLU A 65 17.49 -8.86 -23.87
C GLU A 65 18.87 -8.75 -23.22
N ASN A 66 19.71 -9.74 -23.49
CA ASN A 66 21.10 -9.78 -23.15
C ASN A 66 21.91 -9.55 -24.43
N ARG A 67 22.56 -8.39 -24.53
CA ARG A 67 23.32 -7.94 -25.70
C ARG A 67 24.60 -8.72 -25.89
N GLN A 68 25.24 -9.19 -24.81
CA GLN A 68 26.46 -10.00 -24.89
C GLN A 68 26.20 -11.34 -25.56
N THR A 69 25.13 -12.03 -25.15
CA THR A 69 24.78 -13.37 -25.66
C THR A 69 23.80 -13.32 -26.84
N ARG A 70 23.18 -12.17 -27.10
CA ARG A 70 22.03 -11.99 -28.01
C ARG A 70 20.87 -12.93 -27.69
N THR A 71 20.67 -13.22 -26.40
CA THR A 71 19.56 -14.07 -25.90
C THR A 71 18.50 -13.22 -25.21
N LEU A 72 17.32 -13.79 -25.03
CA LEU A 72 16.29 -13.26 -24.15
C LEU A 72 16.32 -14.06 -22.85
N ASP A 73 16.71 -13.41 -21.77
CA ASP A 73 16.76 -14.01 -20.44
C ASP A 73 15.39 -13.84 -19.77
N PHE A 74 14.83 -14.94 -19.26
CA PHE A 74 13.53 -14.96 -18.61
C PHE A 74 13.68 -14.99 -17.08
N TYR A 75 13.07 -14.02 -16.41
CA TYR A 75 13.07 -13.88 -14.96
C TYR A 75 11.67 -14.03 -14.39
N LEU A 76 11.57 -14.80 -13.31
CA LEU A 76 10.36 -15.00 -12.53
C LEU A 76 10.63 -14.55 -11.08
N LEU A 77 10.07 -13.41 -10.71
CA LEU A 77 10.15 -12.89 -9.34
C LEU A 77 8.86 -13.27 -8.61
N ARG A 78 8.97 -13.97 -7.48
CA ARG A 78 7.81 -14.30 -6.64
C ARG A 78 7.61 -13.24 -5.56
N ILE A 79 6.45 -12.59 -5.59
CA ILE A 79 6.08 -11.54 -4.64
C ILE A 79 5.32 -12.18 -3.48
N LYS A 80 5.86 -12.06 -2.26
CA LYS A 80 5.25 -12.65 -1.06
C LYS A 80 4.14 -11.78 -0.48
N SER A 81 4.31 -10.46 -0.51
CA SER A 81 3.36 -9.51 0.06
C SER A 81 3.50 -8.17 -0.66
N ILE A 82 2.37 -7.60 -1.04
CA ILE A 82 2.28 -6.22 -1.51
C ILE A 82 1.86 -5.36 -0.31
N GLY A 83 2.72 -4.44 0.08
CA GLY A 83 2.43 -3.43 1.09
C GLY A 83 1.98 -2.13 0.46
N LEU A 84 1.69 -1.15 1.30
CA LEU A 84 1.38 0.22 0.89
C LEU A 84 2.35 1.15 1.61
N ASN A 85 3.32 1.67 0.86
CA ASN A 85 4.25 2.67 1.37
C ASN A 85 4.39 3.78 0.34
N LEU A 86 3.54 4.79 0.44
CA LEU A 86 3.49 5.91 -0.50
C LEU A 86 4.79 6.73 -0.51
N GLY A 87 5.50 6.79 0.62
CA GLY A 87 6.82 7.44 0.70
C GLY A 87 7.84 6.72 -0.18
N LYS A 88 8.03 5.41 0.05
CA LYS A 88 8.93 4.60 -0.78
C LYS A 88 8.48 4.59 -2.25
N LEU A 89 7.18 4.48 -2.51
CA LEU A 89 6.66 4.50 -3.88
C LEU A 89 6.98 5.82 -4.60
N HIS A 90 6.92 6.95 -3.90
CA HIS A 90 7.33 8.26 -4.44
C HIS A 90 8.84 8.28 -4.72
N ASP A 91 9.67 7.90 -3.74
CA ASP A 91 11.13 7.91 -3.90
C ASP A 91 11.61 6.99 -5.03
N LEU A 92 11.01 5.80 -5.16
CA LEU A 92 11.26 4.85 -6.25
C LEU A 92 10.77 5.38 -7.60
N SER A 93 9.64 6.09 -7.61
CA SER A 93 9.12 6.71 -8.83
C SER A 93 10.05 7.82 -9.33
N ASP A 94 10.60 8.61 -8.42
CA ASP A 94 11.56 9.66 -8.72
C ASP A 94 12.90 9.06 -9.18
N LEU A 95 13.35 7.98 -8.55
CA LEU A 95 14.50 7.20 -8.99
C LEU A 95 14.31 6.68 -10.42
N ALA A 96 13.15 6.05 -10.71
CA ALA A 96 12.79 5.56 -12.03
C ALA A 96 12.84 6.67 -13.09
N HIS A 97 12.32 7.86 -12.77
CA HIS A 97 12.41 9.03 -13.66
C HIS A 97 13.85 9.49 -13.88
N ALA A 98 14.67 9.57 -12.81
CA ALA A 98 16.07 9.98 -12.90
C ALA A 98 16.95 9.04 -13.73
N VAL A 99 16.65 7.73 -13.69
CA VAL A 99 17.28 6.72 -14.56
C VAL A 99 16.82 6.89 -16.00
N ALA A 100 15.51 7.03 -16.24
CA ALA A 100 14.97 7.20 -17.59
C ALA A 100 15.47 8.48 -18.29
N SER A 101 15.71 9.55 -17.52
CA SER A 101 16.31 10.80 -18.02
C SER A 101 17.84 10.77 -18.12
N LYS A 102 18.49 9.65 -17.79
CA LYS A 102 19.96 9.49 -17.78
C LYS A 102 20.68 10.54 -16.93
N THR A 103 20.04 11.02 -15.87
CA THR A 103 20.61 12.04 -14.97
C THR A 103 21.53 11.46 -13.91
N ILE A 104 21.45 10.15 -13.66
CA ILE A 104 22.27 9.41 -12.70
C ILE A 104 22.84 8.16 -13.36
N SER A 105 24.00 7.67 -12.88
CA SER A 105 24.56 6.39 -13.33
C SER A 105 23.81 5.21 -12.72
N ILE A 106 23.91 4.02 -13.31
CA ILE A 106 23.30 2.78 -12.78
C ILE A 106 23.86 2.44 -11.39
N THR A 107 25.17 2.63 -11.17
CA THR A 107 25.79 2.44 -9.85
C THR A 107 25.22 3.38 -8.79
N GLN A 108 24.97 4.65 -9.13
CA GLN A 108 24.29 5.60 -8.24
C GLN A 108 22.83 5.24 -8.03
N ALA A 109 22.16 4.74 -9.06
CA ALA A 109 20.78 4.30 -8.99
C ALA A 109 20.62 3.09 -8.05
N GLN A 110 21.53 2.12 -8.12
CA GLN A 110 21.56 0.96 -7.22
C GLN A 110 21.76 1.40 -5.76
N MET A 111 22.79 2.23 -5.48
CA MET A 111 23.00 2.75 -4.12
C MET A 111 21.77 3.49 -3.58
N ARG A 112 21.08 4.25 -4.43
CA ARG A 112 19.85 4.96 -4.05
C ARG A 112 18.68 4.00 -3.84
N LEU A 113 18.56 2.95 -4.63
CA LEU A 113 17.58 1.89 -4.45
C LEU A 113 17.76 1.21 -3.08
N ASP A 114 18.98 0.81 -2.76
CA ASP A 114 19.33 0.16 -1.48
C ASP A 114 18.96 1.07 -0.30
N MET A 115 19.32 2.36 -0.37
CA MET A 115 18.96 3.34 0.65
C MET A 115 17.44 3.46 0.85
N ILE A 116 16.65 3.45 -0.23
CA ILE A 116 15.18 3.53 -0.15
C ILE A 116 14.61 2.23 0.47
N GLN A 117 15.18 1.07 0.12
CA GLN A 117 14.74 -0.20 0.67
C GLN A 117 15.04 -0.31 2.17
N GLU A 118 16.22 0.12 2.61
CA GLU A 118 16.64 0.12 4.02
C GLU A 118 16.00 1.25 4.85
N ALA A 119 15.45 2.27 4.20
CA ALA A 119 14.80 3.39 4.89
C ALA A 119 13.69 2.89 5.83
N LYS A 120 13.85 3.23 7.11
CA LYS A 120 12.85 2.98 8.16
C LYS A 120 11.69 3.94 8.00
N PHE A 121 10.53 3.54 8.53
CA PHE A 121 9.36 4.40 8.55
C PHE A 121 9.66 5.70 9.32
N PRO A 122 9.45 6.89 8.71
CA PRO A 122 9.96 8.14 9.26
C PRO A 122 9.19 8.62 10.49
N TYR A 123 7.95 8.15 10.69
CA TYR A 123 7.10 8.65 11.77
C TYR A 123 7.10 7.74 13.00
N PRO A 124 7.38 8.29 14.20
CA PRO A 124 7.28 7.54 15.44
C PRO A 124 5.83 7.14 15.75
N ALA A 125 5.64 6.15 16.62
CA ALA A 125 4.32 5.60 16.93
C ALA A 125 3.32 6.64 17.46
N TRP A 126 3.78 7.65 18.22
CA TRP A 126 2.92 8.72 18.72
C TRP A 126 2.39 9.62 17.59
N ALA A 127 3.19 9.86 16.55
CA ALA A 127 2.80 10.68 15.41
C ALA A 127 1.78 9.91 14.54
N GLN A 128 1.95 8.60 14.40
CA GLN A 128 0.97 7.73 13.75
C GLN A 128 -0.36 7.73 14.51
N ALA A 129 -0.32 7.57 15.84
CA ALA A 129 -1.51 7.63 16.69
C ALA A 129 -2.25 8.97 16.55
N LEU A 130 -1.52 10.08 16.54
CA LEU A 130 -2.09 11.40 16.29
C LEU A 130 -2.74 11.48 14.90
N GLY A 131 -2.12 10.90 13.88
CA GLY A 131 -2.70 10.79 12.54
C GLY A 131 -4.03 10.04 12.53
N TYR A 132 -4.12 8.88 13.19
CA TYR A 132 -5.37 8.12 13.31
C TYR A 132 -6.46 8.96 13.98
N PHE A 133 -6.11 9.58 15.12
CA PHE A 133 -7.02 10.44 15.88
C PHE A 133 -7.55 11.59 15.01
N CYS A 134 -6.65 12.33 14.35
CA CYS A 134 -7.00 13.50 13.55
C CYS A 134 -7.86 13.13 12.34
N VAL A 135 -7.51 12.07 11.61
CA VAL A 135 -8.29 11.62 10.44
C VAL A 135 -9.71 11.25 10.85
N SER A 136 -9.88 10.45 11.90
CA SER A 136 -11.19 10.04 12.38
C SER A 136 -12.01 11.22 12.92
N ALA A 137 -11.42 12.09 13.74
CA ALA A 137 -12.11 13.25 14.29
C ALA A 137 -12.55 14.24 13.20
N LEU A 138 -11.67 14.55 12.25
CA LEU A 138 -11.98 15.44 11.13
C LEU A 138 -13.03 14.82 10.20
N PHE A 139 -12.95 13.52 9.93
CA PHE A 139 -13.94 12.82 9.12
C PHE A 139 -15.32 12.81 9.79
N PHE A 140 -15.41 12.60 11.10
CA PHE A 140 -16.68 12.72 11.82
C PHE A 140 -17.24 14.16 11.74
N ARG A 141 -16.37 15.17 11.84
CA ARG A 141 -16.76 16.57 11.68
C ARG A 141 -17.27 16.87 10.26
N LEU A 142 -16.68 16.24 9.24
CA LEU A 142 -17.13 16.32 7.84
C LEU A 142 -18.56 15.79 7.66
N LEU A 143 -18.93 14.76 8.42
CA LEU A 143 -20.30 14.22 8.47
C LEU A 143 -21.29 15.12 9.26
N GLN A 144 -20.91 16.38 9.52
CA GLN A 144 -21.68 17.39 10.26
C GLN A 144 -21.91 17.04 11.74
N GLY A 145 -21.09 16.16 12.32
CA GLY A 145 -21.16 15.80 13.72
C GLY A 145 -20.64 16.88 14.68
N ASN A 146 -20.97 16.75 15.98
CA ASN A 146 -20.54 17.68 17.03
C ASN A 146 -19.03 17.56 17.32
N LEU A 147 -18.44 18.61 17.90
CA LEU A 147 -17.03 18.63 18.29
C LEU A 147 -16.70 17.56 19.35
N TRP A 148 -17.56 17.39 20.36
CA TRP A 148 -17.35 16.39 21.40
C TRP A 148 -17.39 14.95 20.87
N ASP A 149 -18.37 14.67 20.01
CA ASP A 149 -18.51 13.37 19.34
C ASP A 149 -17.34 13.11 18.37
N SER A 150 -16.78 14.17 17.77
CA SER A 150 -15.58 14.05 16.92
C SER A 150 -14.33 13.63 17.71
N MET A 151 -14.16 14.14 18.94
CA MET A 151 -13.08 13.68 19.82
C MET A 151 -13.28 12.21 20.19
N ALA A 152 -14.53 11.79 20.43
CA ALA A 152 -14.84 10.38 20.66
C ALA A 152 -14.45 9.52 19.45
N ALA A 153 -14.79 9.94 18.22
CA ALA A 153 -14.36 9.26 16.99
C ALA A 153 -12.82 9.11 16.92
N GLY A 154 -12.10 10.16 17.26
CA GLY A 154 -10.64 10.13 17.37
C GLY A 154 -10.15 9.07 18.37
N VAL A 155 -10.75 9.00 19.56
CA VAL A 155 -10.42 7.99 20.58
C VAL A 155 -10.73 6.56 20.09
N LEU A 156 -11.82 6.35 19.37
CA LEU A 156 -12.13 5.05 18.76
C LEU A 156 -11.01 4.59 17.82
N SER A 157 -10.53 5.49 16.96
CA SER A 157 -9.43 5.19 16.02
C SER A 157 -8.10 4.95 16.71
N LEU A 158 -7.86 5.52 17.90
CA LEU A 158 -6.71 5.16 18.74
C LEU A 158 -6.82 3.70 19.22
N GLY A 159 -8.02 3.26 19.59
CA GLY A 159 -8.28 1.85 19.91
C GLY A 159 -7.93 0.92 18.74
N VAL A 160 -8.32 1.31 17.51
CA VAL A 160 -7.93 0.61 16.28
C VAL A 160 -6.41 0.59 16.11
N PHE A 161 -5.73 1.73 16.27
CA PHE A 161 -4.27 1.83 16.15
C PHE A 161 -3.52 0.89 17.11
N PHE A 162 -3.94 0.84 18.37
CA PHE A 162 -3.32 -0.05 19.35
C PHE A 162 -3.58 -1.52 19.02
N MET A 163 -4.78 -1.86 18.54
CA MET A 163 -5.11 -3.22 18.15
C MET A 163 -4.32 -3.67 16.91
N GLU A 164 -4.14 -2.79 15.93
CA GLU A 164 -3.31 -3.03 14.75
C GLU A 164 -1.84 -3.27 15.13
N LYS A 165 -1.29 -2.42 16.01
CA LYS A 165 0.07 -2.57 16.58
C LYS A 165 0.26 -3.87 17.36
N LEU A 166 -0.78 -4.35 18.03
CA LEU A 166 -0.74 -5.61 18.77
C LEU A 166 -0.80 -6.80 17.80
N SER A 167 -1.68 -6.71 16.80
CA SER A 167 -1.83 -7.73 15.77
C SER A 167 -0.59 -7.87 14.90
N SER A 168 0.12 -6.77 14.62
CA SER A 168 1.36 -6.80 13.82
C SER A 168 2.51 -7.55 14.51
N ARG A 169 2.38 -7.85 15.82
CA ARG A 169 3.36 -8.64 16.59
C ARG A 169 3.02 -10.14 16.61
N GLY A 170 1.83 -10.53 16.16
CA GLY A 170 1.38 -11.93 16.12
C GLY A 170 1.37 -12.53 14.71
N VAL A 171 1.27 -13.86 14.63
CA VAL A 171 1.18 -14.64 13.37
C VAL A 171 -0.25 -14.61 12.76
N HIS A 172 -1.11 -13.67 13.18
CA HIS A 172 -2.50 -13.67 12.72
C HIS A 172 -2.59 -13.15 11.27
N SER A 173 -3.40 -13.84 10.47
CA SER A 173 -3.81 -13.38 9.14
C SER A 173 -4.35 -11.94 9.21
N SER A 174 -3.88 -11.06 8.32
CA SER A 174 -4.27 -9.65 8.23
C SER A 174 -5.79 -9.45 8.22
N PHE A 175 -6.55 -10.43 7.72
CA PHE A 175 -8.00 -10.41 7.69
C PHE A 175 -8.66 -10.51 9.08
N LEU A 176 -8.17 -11.38 9.97
CA LEU A 176 -8.69 -11.49 11.33
C LEU A 176 -8.39 -10.22 12.14
N SER A 177 -7.25 -9.59 11.88
CA SER A 177 -6.89 -8.30 12.49
C SER A 177 -7.98 -7.25 12.26
N ASN A 178 -8.42 -7.09 10.99
CA ASN A 178 -9.45 -6.13 10.62
C ASN A 178 -10.79 -6.39 11.33
N PHE A 179 -11.17 -7.66 11.51
CA PHE A 179 -12.35 -8.04 12.28
C PHE A 179 -12.26 -7.59 13.74
N PHE A 180 -11.14 -7.85 14.41
CA PHE A 180 -10.95 -7.45 15.81
C PHE A 180 -10.86 -5.93 15.98
N CYS A 181 -10.15 -5.24 15.08
CA CYS A 181 -10.09 -3.78 15.04
C CYS A 181 -11.49 -3.15 14.86
N ALA A 182 -12.32 -3.72 13.98
CA ALA A 182 -13.70 -3.28 13.81
C ALA A 182 -14.57 -3.56 15.04
N SER A 183 -14.38 -4.72 15.67
CA SER A 183 -15.10 -5.12 16.88
C SER A 183 -14.80 -4.21 18.07
N ILE A 184 -13.54 -3.87 18.30
CA ILE A 184 -13.15 -3.01 19.43
C ILE A 184 -13.66 -1.57 19.24
N ALA A 185 -13.53 -1.01 18.04
CA ALA A 185 -14.03 0.33 17.74
C ALA A 185 -15.56 0.40 17.90
N THR A 186 -16.28 -0.62 17.43
CA THR A 186 -17.75 -0.68 17.56
C THR A 186 -18.17 -0.81 19.03
N THR A 187 -17.46 -1.63 19.81
CA THR A 187 -17.71 -1.81 21.25
C THR A 187 -17.48 -0.50 22.00
N MET A 188 -16.39 0.21 21.70
CA MET A 188 -16.12 1.53 22.28
C MET A 188 -17.17 2.56 21.87
N ALA A 189 -17.65 2.53 20.62
CA ALA A 189 -18.72 3.41 20.14
C ALA A 189 -20.04 3.17 20.88
N LEU A 190 -20.41 1.90 21.13
CA LEU A 190 -21.55 1.53 21.96
C LEU A 190 -21.40 2.02 23.40
N GLY A 191 -20.20 1.88 23.98
CA GLY A 191 -19.89 2.43 25.29
C GLY A 191 -20.08 3.95 25.35
N TYR A 192 -19.63 4.68 24.32
CA TYR A 192 -19.84 6.13 24.23
C TYR A 192 -21.32 6.51 24.07
N ALA A 193 -22.07 5.78 23.23
CA ALA A 193 -23.50 6.00 23.02
C ALA A 193 -24.33 5.76 24.30
N SER A 194 -23.86 4.91 25.23
CA SER A 194 -24.52 4.74 26.53
C SER A 194 -24.43 6.00 27.42
N ILE A 195 -23.37 6.81 27.23
CA ILE A 195 -23.14 8.07 27.96
C ILE A 195 -23.79 9.24 27.23
N ASN A 196 -23.72 9.27 25.89
CA ASN A 196 -24.34 10.29 25.05
C ASN A 196 -25.33 9.66 24.04
N PRO A 197 -26.59 9.41 24.43
CA PRO A 197 -27.58 8.73 23.57
C PRO A 197 -27.95 9.49 22.29
N LYS A 198 -27.61 10.78 22.20
CA LYS A 198 -27.93 11.61 21.03
C LYS A 198 -26.91 11.46 19.89
N VAL A 199 -25.80 10.74 20.12
CA VAL A 199 -24.76 10.58 19.11
C VAL A 199 -25.26 9.70 17.95
N PRO A 200 -25.03 10.10 16.68
CA PRO A 200 -25.34 9.26 15.53
C PRO A 200 -24.35 8.07 15.48
N LEU A 201 -24.73 6.96 16.12
CA LEU A 201 -23.88 5.78 16.31
C LEU A 201 -23.26 5.24 15.00
N SER A 202 -24.04 5.19 13.92
CA SER A 202 -23.57 4.72 12.61
C SER A 202 -22.47 5.61 12.04
N GLN A 203 -22.59 6.93 12.16
CA GLN A 203 -21.58 7.88 11.72
C GLN A 203 -20.32 7.79 12.59
N LEU A 204 -20.51 7.57 13.90
CA LEU A 204 -19.41 7.46 14.85
C LEU A 204 -18.56 6.21 14.58
N ILE A 205 -19.21 5.06 14.38
CA ILE A 205 -18.55 3.81 13.99
C ILE A 205 -17.83 4.01 12.65
N LEU A 206 -18.53 4.55 11.64
CA LEU A 206 -17.94 4.79 10.32
C LEU A 206 -16.68 5.66 10.40
N ALA A 207 -16.72 6.74 11.18
CA ALA A 207 -15.56 7.61 11.36
C ALA A 207 -14.41 6.92 12.09
N GLY A 208 -14.70 6.17 13.16
CA GLY A 208 -13.68 5.40 13.89
C GLY A 208 -12.98 4.33 13.04
N LEU A 209 -13.64 3.83 12.00
CA LEU A 209 -13.15 2.77 11.12
C LEU A 209 -12.55 3.26 9.80
N ILE A 210 -12.58 4.57 9.53
CA ILE A 210 -12.16 5.13 8.23
C ILE A 210 -10.74 4.72 7.83
N VAL A 211 -9.86 4.50 8.81
CA VAL A 211 -8.47 4.11 8.61
C VAL A 211 -8.33 2.65 8.14
N LEU A 212 -9.29 1.78 8.45
CA LEU A 212 -9.28 0.37 8.01
C LEU A 212 -9.82 0.19 6.59
N VAL A 213 -10.51 1.19 6.03
CA VAL A 213 -11.14 1.07 4.73
C VAL A 213 -10.05 0.98 3.65
N PRO A 214 -10.02 -0.09 2.82
CA PRO A 214 -8.98 -0.31 1.81
C PRO A 214 -9.19 0.57 0.56
N GLY A 215 -9.35 1.89 0.74
CA GLY A 215 -9.73 2.82 -0.32
C GLY A 215 -8.72 2.90 -1.47
N LEU A 216 -7.42 2.93 -1.18
CA LEU A 216 -6.39 2.95 -2.23
C LEU A 216 -6.35 1.62 -2.99
N ALA A 217 -6.49 0.49 -2.30
CA ALA A 217 -6.49 -0.83 -2.94
C ALA A 217 -7.69 -0.99 -3.88
N LEU A 218 -8.89 -0.57 -3.46
CA LEU A 218 -10.08 -0.52 -4.32
C LEU A 218 -9.87 0.38 -5.54
N THR A 219 -9.31 1.57 -5.32
CA THR A 219 -9.05 2.52 -6.41
C THR A 219 -8.06 1.96 -7.42
N ASN A 220 -6.96 1.36 -6.95
CA ASN A 220 -5.96 0.73 -7.80
C ASN A 220 -6.53 -0.47 -8.57
N ALA A 221 -7.37 -1.27 -7.92
CA ALA A 221 -8.00 -2.42 -8.54
C ALA A 221 -8.96 -2.02 -9.66
N LEU A 222 -9.79 -0.99 -9.46
CA LEU A 222 -10.63 -0.41 -10.51
C LEU A 222 -9.81 0.21 -11.64
N ALA A 223 -8.72 0.92 -11.31
CA ALA A 223 -7.81 1.46 -12.31
C ALA A 223 -7.18 0.35 -13.16
N GLU A 224 -6.74 -0.75 -12.55
CA GLU A 224 -6.20 -1.92 -13.28
C GLU A 224 -7.26 -2.57 -14.18
N LEU A 225 -8.49 -2.74 -13.71
CA LEU A 225 -9.59 -3.24 -14.55
C LEU A 225 -9.86 -2.33 -15.75
N SER A 226 -9.86 -1.01 -15.56
CA SER A 226 -10.06 -0.05 -16.65
C SER A 226 -8.95 -0.11 -17.72
N HIS A 227 -7.74 -0.49 -17.32
CA HIS A 227 -6.59 -0.69 -18.22
C HIS A 227 -6.49 -2.11 -18.78
N ARG A 228 -7.49 -2.97 -18.56
CA ARG A 228 -7.53 -4.39 -18.98
C ARG A 228 -6.53 -5.31 -18.26
N GLN A 229 -5.98 -4.89 -17.11
CA GLN A 229 -5.24 -5.77 -16.19
C GLN A 229 -6.23 -6.58 -15.33
N LEU A 230 -6.95 -7.51 -15.97
CA LEU A 230 -8.06 -8.23 -15.35
C LEU A 230 -7.62 -9.14 -14.20
N VAL A 231 -6.51 -9.86 -14.34
CA VAL A 231 -6.03 -10.79 -13.30
C VAL A 231 -5.64 -10.03 -12.04
N SER A 232 -4.84 -8.97 -12.19
CA SER A 232 -4.41 -8.15 -11.05
C SER A 232 -5.55 -7.36 -10.43
N GLY A 233 -6.38 -6.72 -11.27
CA GLY A 233 -7.52 -5.92 -10.81
C GLY A 233 -8.58 -6.75 -10.09
N THR A 234 -8.94 -7.93 -10.60
CA THR A 234 -9.90 -8.81 -9.91
C THR A 234 -9.37 -9.35 -8.60
N ALA A 235 -8.09 -9.75 -8.53
CA ALA A 235 -7.47 -10.23 -7.30
C ALA A 235 -7.45 -9.15 -6.20
N ARG A 236 -6.99 -7.93 -6.52
CA ARG A 236 -6.98 -6.80 -5.56
C ARG A 236 -8.38 -6.36 -5.14
N LEU A 237 -9.35 -6.41 -6.07
CA LEU A 237 -10.75 -6.15 -5.73
C LEU A 237 -11.29 -7.18 -4.74
N MET A 238 -11.08 -8.47 -5.01
CA MET A 238 -11.54 -9.53 -4.12
C MET A 238 -10.90 -9.44 -2.74
N GLU A 239 -9.59 -9.16 -2.66
CA GLU A 239 -8.90 -8.92 -1.40
C GLU A 239 -9.53 -7.74 -0.62
N SER A 240 -9.80 -6.63 -1.30
CA SER A 240 -10.43 -5.45 -0.69
C SER A 240 -11.87 -5.73 -0.23
N LEU A 241 -12.64 -6.49 -1.01
CA LEU A 241 -13.99 -6.90 -0.65
C LEU A 241 -13.98 -7.83 0.58
N LEU A 242 -13.04 -8.77 0.65
CA LEU A 242 -12.88 -9.62 1.83
C LEU A 242 -12.58 -8.78 3.07
N ILE A 243 -11.67 -7.80 2.98
CA ILE A 243 -11.40 -6.86 4.09
C ILE A 243 -12.68 -6.16 4.55
N LEU A 244 -13.48 -5.63 3.61
CA LEU A 244 -14.75 -4.98 3.93
C LEU A 244 -15.75 -5.94 4.60
N VAL A 245 -15.80 -7.20 4.16
CA VAL A 245 -16.64 -8.24 4.79
C VAL A 245 -16.18 -8.50 6.24
N TYR A 246 -14.88 -8.63 6.51
CA TYR A 246 -14.36 -8.79 7.87
C TYR A 246 -14.67 -7.57 8.76
N ILE A 247 -14.53 -6.36 8.22
CA ILE A 247 -14.93 -5.13 8.93
C ILE A 247 -16.42 -5.16 9.23
N ALA A 248 -17.27 -5.51 8.25
CA ALA A 248 -18.71 -5.60 8.43
C ALA A 248 -19.10 -6.61 9.52
N PHE A 249 -18.48 -7.80 9.54
CA PHE A 249 -18.69 -8.78 10.62
C PHE A 249 -18.21 -8.25 11.97
N GLY A 250 -17.08 -7.55 12.02
CA GLY A 250 -16.57 -6.94 13.23
C GLY A 250 -17.46 -5.83 13.77
N VAL A 251 -18.17 -5.11 12.91
CA VAL A 251 -19.21 -4.16 13.32
C VAL A 251 -20.49 -4.88 13.75
N TYR A 252 -20.91 -5.90 13.00
CA TYR A 252 -22.16 -6.61 13.25
C TYR A 252 -22.19 -7.32 14.60
N LEU A 253 -21.10 -8.00 14.99
CA LEU A 253 -21.09 -8.83 16.19
C LEU A 253 -21.37 -8.01 17.47
N PRO A 254 -20.66 -6.91 17.79
CA PRO A 254 -20.97 -6.09 18.96
C PRO A 254 -22.35 -5.44 18.91
N LEU A 255 -22.80 -4.99 17.72
CA LEU A 255 -24.14 -4.41 17.55
C LEU A 255 -25.24 -5.43 17.87
N SER A 256 -25.11 -6.66 17.37
CA SER A 256 -26.06 -7.74 17.64
C SER A 256 -26.15 -8.08 19.14
N LEU A 257 -25.01 -8.13 19.83
CA LEU A 257 -24.94 -8.38 21.28
C LEU A 257 -25.57 -7.25 22.10
N SER A 258 -25.50 -6.00 21.63
CA SER A 258 -26.10 -4.86 22.32
C SER A 258 -27.63 -4.80 22.24
N GLY A 259 -28.26 -5.61 21.37
CA GLY A 259 -29.72 -5.59 21.16
C GLY A 259 -30.26 -4.33 20.45
N VAL A 260 -29.37 -3.46 19.97
CA VAL A 260 -29.71 -2.24 19.18
C VAL A 260 -30.10 -2.60 17.74
N TRP A 261 -29.63 -3.74 17.24
CA TRP A 261 -30.00 -4.30 15.94
C TRP A 261 -31.28 -5.13 16.10
N LYS A 262 -32.44 -4.54 15.79
CA LYS A 262 -33.74 -5.23 15.61
C LYS A 262 -34.31 -4.86 14.25
#